data_AF-A0A2K6SFZ7-F1
#
_entry.id   AF-A0A2K6SFZ7-F1
#
_cell.length_a   1.000
_cell.length_b   1.000
_cell.length_c   1.000
_cell.angle_alpha   90.00
_cell.angle_beta   90.00
_cell.angle_gamma   90.00
#
_symmetry.space_group_name_H-M   'P 1'
#
loop_
_entity.id
_entity.type
_entity.pdbx_description
1 polymer ?
#
loop_
_entity_poly.entity_id
_entity_poly.type
_entity_poly.pdbx_seq_one_letter_code
_entity_poly.pdbx_strand_id
1 'polypeptide(L)'
;MRWKILLLLLLYYNAQASVCHRWSRAVLFPAAHRPKRLSSLPLNPVLQTSLEEVELLYEFLLAELEIGPDLQISIKDEELASLRKASDFHTICNNVIPKSIPDIRRLSASLSGHPGILKKEDFERTVLTLAYTAYRTALSQGYQKDIWAQSLISLFQALRHDLMRSSQPGVPP
;
A
#
# COMPACT_ATOMS: atom_id res chain seq x y z
N MET A 1 22.49 42.94 9.30
CA MET A 1 22.62 41.48 9.53
C MET A 1 21.30 40.73 9.73
N ARG A 2 20.22 41.36 10.25
CA ARG A 2 18.95 40.67 10.56
C ARG A 2 18.11 40.21 9.35
N TRP A 3 18.13 40.95 8.24
CA TRP A 3 17.32 40.63 7.05
C TRP A 3 17.76 39.35 6.31
N LYS A 4 19.06 39.00 6.34
CA LYS A 4 19.59 37.77 5.73
C LYS A 4 19.08 36.54 6.48
N ILE A 5 18.98 36.62 7.82
CA ILE A 5 18.45 35.56 8.67
C ILE A 5 16.95 35.40 8.43
N LEU A 6 16.21 36.51 8.31
CA LEU A 6 14.79 36.51 7.96
C LEU A 6 14.54 35.88 6.57
N LEU A 7 15.39 36.22 5.59
CA LEU A 7 15.29 35.68 4.23
C LEU A 7 15.65 34.18 4.18
N LEU A 8 16.63 33.74 4.98
CA LEU A 8 16.96 32.32 5.15
C LEU A 8 15.83 31.55 5.86
N LEU A 9 15.23 32.10 6.91
CA LEU A 9 14.08 31.51 7.61
C LEU A 9 12.87 31.39 6.68
N LEU A 10 12.61 32.43 5.89
CA LEU A 10 11.50 32.45 4.94
C LEU A 10 11.74 31.46 3.79
N LEU A 11 12.96 31.37 3.26
CA LEU A 11 13.34 30.34 2.28
C LEU A 11 13.23 28.92 2.86
N TYR A 12 13.70 28.71 4.09
CA TYR A 12 13.60 27.43 4.79
C TYR A 12 12.14 27.01 4.99
N TYR A 13 11.29 27.93 5.45
CA TYR A 13 9.87 27.68 5.65
C TYR A 13 9.15 27.37 4.32
N ASN A 14 9.42 28.14 3.27
CA ASN A 14 8.84 27.90 1.94
C ASN A 14 9.35 26.61 1.30
N ALA A 15 10.61 26.24 1.51
CA ALA A 15 11.15 24.94 1.09
C ALA A 15 10.45 23.79 1.81
N GLN A 16 10.27 23.86 3.13
CA GLN A 16 9.53 22.86 3.90
C GLN A 16 8.05 22.76 3.47
N ALA A 17 7.38 23.91 3.29
CA ALA A 17 5.98 23.95 2.88
C ALA A 17 5.75 23.41 1.45
N SER A 18 6.64 23.75 0.52
CA SER A 18 6.54 23.28 -0.87
C SER A 18 6.94 21.82 -1.04
N VAL A 19 7.93 21.32 -0.28
CA VAL A 19 8.31 19.90 -0.25
C VAL A 19 7.15 19.04 0.27
N CYS A 20 6.50 19.46 1.36
CA CYS A 20 5.38 18.73 1.94
C CYS A 20 4.18 18.66 0.98
N HIS A 21 3.83 19.76 0.31
CA HIS A 21 2.72 19.78 -0.65
C HIS A 21 3.00 18.99 -1.95
N ARG A 22 4.24 18.97 -2.46
CA ARG A 22 4.57 18.20 -3.67
C ARG A 22 4.45 16.70 -3.46
N TRP A 23 4.70 16.23 -2.23
CA TRP A 23 4.66 14.81 -1.86
C TRP A 23 3.24 14.36 -1.47
N SER A 24 2.40 15.28 -0.99
CA SER A 24 0.99 15.04 -0.66
C SER A 24 0.12 14.64 -1.87
N ARG A 25 0.55 14.91 -3.10
CA ARG A 25 -0.16 14.51 -4.34
C ARG A 25 0.42 13.23 -4.97
N ALA A 26 1.28 12.51 -4.25
CA ALA A 26 1.83 11.25 -4.72
C ALA A 26 0.73 10.18 -4.78
N VAL A 27 0.50 9.64 -5.98
CA VAL A 27 -0.34 8.44 -6.16
C VAL A 27 0.33 7.29 -5.41
N LEU A 28 -0.32 6.75 -4.39
CA LEU A 28 0.22 5.68 -3.52
C LEU A 28 0.48 4.39 -4.32
N PHE A 29 -0.48 4.01 -5.16
CA PHE A 29 -0.41 2.83 -6.01
C PHE A 29 -0.53 3.23 -7.49
N PRO A 30 0.55 3.74 -8.11
CA PRO A 30 0.51 4.19 -9.50
C PRO A 30 0.19 3.05 -10.48
N ALA A 31 0.51 1.81 -10.11
CA ALA A 31 0.21 0.64 -10.93
C ALA A 31 -1.30 0.35 -11.05
N ALA A 32 -2.11 0.69 -10.05
CA ALA A 32 -3.58 0.59 -10.11
C ALA A 32 -4.20 1.49 -11.19
N HIS A 33 -3.51 2.58 -11.53
CA HIS A 33 -4.00 3.58 -12.48
C HIS A 33 -3.51 3.33 -13.91
N ARG A 34 -2.68 2.29 -14.13
CA ARG A 34 -2.21 1.94 -15.47
C ARG A 34 -3.34 1.26 -16.24
N PRO A 35 -3.64 1.69 -17.48
CA PRO A 35 -4.64 1.01 -18.30
C PRO A 35 -4.16 -0.40 -18.65
N LYS A 36 -5.06 -1.38 -18.57
CA LYS A 36 -4.81 -2.74 -19.07
C LYS A 36 -4.64 -2.65 -20.59
N ARG A 37 -3.68 -3.38 -21.19
CA ARG A 37 -3.37 -3.32 -22.65
C ARG A 37 -4.57 -3.55 -23.59
N LEU A 38 -5.74 -3.96 -23.08
CA LEU A 38 -6.96 -4.24 -23.83
C LEU A 38 -8.21 -3.51 -23.29
N SER A 39 -8.09 -2.65 -22.27
CA SER A 39 -9.23 -1.87 -21.75
C SER A 39 -8.78 -0.50 -21.23
N SER A 40 -9.50 0.56 -21.60
CA SER A 40 -9.25 1.94 -21.16
C SER A 40 -9.58 2.21 -19.68
N LEU A 41 -10.16 1.23 -18.98
CA LEU A 41 -10.53 1.37 -17.57
C LEU A 41 -9.32 1.08 -16.64
N PRO A 42 -9.12 1.88 -15.59
CA PRO A 42 -8.06 1.68 -14.61
C PRO A 42 -8.27 0.39 -13.80
N LEU A 43 -7.17 -0.25 -13.40
CA LEU A 43 -7.13 -1.40 -12.48
C LEU A 43 -7.35 -0.93 -11.04
N ASN A 44 -8.54 -0.41 -10.74
CA ASN A 44 -8.93 0.01 -9.40
C ASN A 44 -10.03 -0.88 -8.79
N PRO A 45 -9.92 -2.23 -8.80
CA PRO A 45 -10.85 -3.04 -8.03
C PRO A 45 -10.65 -2.78 -6.54
N VAL A 46 -11.78 -2.74 -5.82
CA VAL A 46 -11.87 -2.81 -4.36
C VAL A 46 -12.26 -4.25 -4.04
N LEU A 47 -11.61 -4.86 -3.06
CA LEU A 47 -11.83 -6.25 -2.70
C LEU A 47 -13.10 -6.42 -1.88
N GLN A 48 -13.39 -5.47 -1.00
CA GLN A 48 -14.48 -5.58 -0.06
C GLN A 48 -15.46 -4.44 -0.30
N THR A 49 -16.70 -4.73 -0.69
CA THR A 49 -17.78 -3.74 -0.77
C THR A 49 -19.04 -4.23 -0.04
N SER A 50 -19.13 -5.54 0.22
CA SER A 50 -20.18 -6.19 1.00
C SER A 50 -19.60 -7.20 2.00
N LEU A 51 -20.44 -7.73 2.88
CA LEU A 51 -20.03 -8.76 3.85
C LEU A 51 -19.63 -10.05 3.13
N GLU A 52 -20.36 -10.43 2.09
CA GLU A 52 -20.09 -11.63 1.29
C GLU A 52 -18.71 -11.56 0.62
N GLU A 53 -18.29 -10.36 0.16
CA GLU A 53 -16.96 -10.16 -0.39
C GLU A 53 -15.85 -10.21 0.66
N VAL A 54 -16.14 -9.80 1.90
CA VAL A 54 -15.22 -9.95 3.03
C VAL A 54 -15.03 -11.42 3.36
N GLU A 55 -16.13 -12.17 3.50
CA GLU A 55 -16.12 -13.63 3.75
C GLU A 55 -15.35 -14.37 2.66
N LEU A 56 -15.61 -14.06 1.39
CA LEU A 56 -14.88 -14.64 0.26
C LEU A 56 -13.38 -14.32 0.30
N LEU A 57 -12.99 -13.11 0.69
CA LEU A 57 -11.57 -12.77 0.85
C LEU A 57 -10.94 -13.61 1.96
N TYR A 58 -11.64 -13.84 3.08
CA TYR A 58 -11.15 -14.75 4.12
C TYR A 58 -10.98 -16.17 3.58
N GLU A 59 -11.93 -16.66 2.79
CA GLU A 59 -11.81 -17.97 2.12
C GLU A 59 -10.56 -18.03 1.23
N PHE A 60 -10.30 -17.01 0.40
CA PHE A 60 -9.08 -16.95 -0.41
C PHE A 60 -7.79 -17.00 0.43
N LEU A 61 -7.77 -16.32 1.58
CA LEU A 61 -6.61 -16.32 2.47
C LEU A 61 -6.43 -17.66 3.21
N LEU A 62 -7.53 -18.38 3.48
CA LEU A 62 -7.53 -19.69 4.14
C LEU A 62 -7.23 -20.84 3.17
N ALA A 63 -7.57 -20.69 1.88
CA ALA A 63 -7.43 -21.68 0.81
C ALA A 63 -5.99 -21.91 0.32
N GLU A 64 -5.01 -21.69 1.20
CA GLU A 64 -3.58 -21.82 0.94
C GLU A 64 -3.10 -20.99 -0.27
N LEU A 65 -2.56 -19.80 0.01
CA LEU A 65 -1.90 -19.00 -1.01
C LEU A 65 -0.52 -19.57 -1.35
N GLU A 66 -0.23 -19.70 -2.64
CA GLU A 66 1.09 -20.01 -3.15
C GLU A 66 1.79 -18.72 -3.62
N ILE A 67 3.07 -18.59 -3.27
CA ILE A 67 3.93 -17.53 -3.80
C ILE A 67 5.05 -18.19 -4.58
N GLY A 68 4.98 -18.07 -5.92
CA GLY A 68 5.92 -18.68 -6.83
C GLY A 68 7.34 -18.07 -6.75
N PRO A 69 8.32 -18.68 -7.43
CA PRO A 69 9.70 -18.17 -7.46
C PRO A 69 9.82 -16.79 -8.15
N ASP A 70 8.86 -16.46 -9.01
CA ASP A 70 8.68 -15.15 -9.65
C ASP A 70 7.89 -14.15 -8.78
N LEU A 71 7.56 -14.55 -7.54
CA LEU A 71 6.81 -13.78 -6.55
C LEU A 71 5.34 -13.52 -6.92
N GLN A 72 4.81 -14.26 -7.90
CA GLN A 72 3.39 -14.29 -8.21
C GLN A 72 2.62 -15.00 -7.10
N ILE A 73 1.51 -14.40 -6.70
CA ILE A 73 0.58 -14.94 -5.70
C ILE A 73 -0.58 -15.62 -6.43
N SER A 74 -0.83 -16.88 -6.13
CA SER A 74 -1.97 -17.65 -6.62
C SER A 74 -2.73 -18.31 -5.47
N ILE A 75 -4.01 -18.57 -5.68
CA ILE A 75 -4.83 -19.42 -4.80
C ILE A 75 -4.64 -20.84 -5.31
N LYS A 76 -4.32 -21.79 -4.41
CA LYS A 76 -4.11 -23.19 -4.82
C LYS A 76 -5.41 -23.92 -5.14
N ASP A 77 -6.48 -23.59 -4.43
CA ASP A 77 -7.81 -24.14 -4.67
C ASP A 77 -8.32 -23.70 -6.05
N GLU A 78 -8.51 -24.68 -6.95
CA GLU A 78 -8.93 -24.43 -8.34
C GLU A 78 -10.36 -23.87 -8.44
N GLU A 79 -11.25 -24.28 -7.54
CA GLU A 79 -12.63 -23.79 -7.52
C GLU A 79 -12.64 -22.31 -7.15
N LEU A 80 -11.95 -21.93 -6.07
CA LEU A 80 -11.82 -20.54 -5.65
C LEU A 80 -11.05 -19.71 -6.67
N ALA A 81 -9.97 -20.24 -7.25
CA ALA A 81 -9.17 -19.56 -8.27
C ALA A 81 -9.97 -19.25 -9.55
N SER A 82 -11.00 -20.05 -9.86
CA SER A 82 -11.86 -19.85 -11.02
C SER A 82 -12.84 -18.68 -10.87
N LEU A 83 -13.05 -18.18 -9.63
CA LEU A 83 -14.00 -17.11 -9.36
C LEU A 83 -13.55 -15.79 -9.99
N ARG A 84 -14.51 -15.04 -10.55
CA ARG A 84 -14.23 -13.70 -11.10
C ARG A 84 -13.56 -12.77 -10.09
N LYS A 85 -13.96 -12.87 -8.81
CA LYS A 85 -13.37 -12.09 -7.70
C LYS A 85 -11.94 -12.51 -7.37
N ALA A 86 -11.56 -13.76 -7.61
CA ALA A 86 -10.17 -14.20 -7.51
C ALA A 86 -9.29 -13.52 -8.58
N SER A 87 -9.84 -13.20 -9.75
CA SER A 87 -9.12 -12.42 -10.78
C SER A 87 -8.78 -10.99 -10.30
N ASP A 88 -9.70 -10.35 -9.59
CA ASP A 88 -9.47 -9.03 -9.00
C ASP A 88 -8.40 -9.10 -7.89
N PHE A 89 -8.50 -10.09 -6.99
CA PHE A 89 -7.50 -10.36 -5.97
C PHE A 89 -6.11 -10.60 -6.57
N HIS A 90 -6.01 -11.49 -7.56
CA HIS A 90 -4.77 -11.80 -8.27
C HIS A 90 -4.20 -10.55 -8.93
N THR A 91 -5.05 -9.73 -9.56
CA THR A 91 -4.64 -8.46 -10.17
C THR A 91 -4.02 -7.51 -9.14
N ILE A 92 -4.65 -7.33 -7.97
CA ILE A 92 -4.12 -6.46 -6.93
C ILE A 92 -2.79 -7.00 -6.40
N CYS A 93 -2.78 -8.29 -6.03
CA CYS A 93 -1.63 -8.95 -5.44
C CYS A 93 -0.41 -8.98 -6.35
N ASN A 94 -0.58 -9.03 -7.67
CA ASN A 94 0.53 -9.24 -8.59
C ASN A 94 0.87 -8.04 -9.46
N ASN A 95 -0.13 -7.21 -9.78
CA ASN A 95 0.06 -6.07 -10.69
C ASN A 95 0.01 -4.72 -9.96
N VAL A 96 -0.52 -4.65 -8.74
CA VAL A 96 -0.73 -3.37 -8.03
C VAL A 96 0.21 -3.19 -6.84
N ILE A 97 0.27 -4.17 -5.91
CA ILE A 97 1.10 -4.01 -4.72
C ILE A 97 2.59 -4.09 -5.07
N PRO A 98 3.46 -3.27 -4.46
CA PRO A 98 4.89 -3.30 -4.73
C PRO A 98 5.52 -4.59 -4.16
N LYS A 99 6.45 -5.17 -4.94
CA LYS A 99 7.20 -6.39 -4.56
C LYS A 99 8.66 -6.14 -4.22
N SER A 100 9.19 -4.97 -4.63
CA SER A 100 10.59 -4.59 -4.42
C SER A 100 10.74 -3.73 -3.15
N ILE A 101 11.88 -3.86 -2.46
CA ILE A 101 12.17 -3.04 -1.27
C ILE A 101 12.18 -1.53 -1.60
N PRO A 102 12.81 -1.05 -2.70
CA PRO A 102 12.79 0.36 -3.03
C PRO A 102 11.36 0.91 -3.19
N ASP A 103 10.48 0.17 -3.87
CA ASP A 103 9.09 0.59 -4.07
C ASP A 103 8.30 0.57 -2.76
N ILE A 104 8.50 -0.44 -1.92
CA ILE A 104 7.88 -0.52 -0.59
C ILE A 104 8.31 0.65 0.29
N ARG A 105 9.61 0.98 0.34
CA ARG A 105 10.11 2.12 1.12
C ARG A 105 9.56 3.45 0.59
N ARG A 106 9.44 3.60 -0.72
CA ARG A 106 8.80 4.76 -1.35
C ARG A 106 7.32 4.87 -0.99
N LEU A 107 6.61 3.75 -0.98
CA LEU A 107 5.22 3.70 -0.52
C LEU A 107 5.13 4.10 0.95
N SER A 108 5.96 3.55 1.84
CA SER A 108 5.98 3.94 3.26
C SER A 108 6.21 5.43 3.46
N ALA A 109 7.17 6.02 2.75
CA ALA A 109 7.43 7.46 2.83
C ALA A 109 6.23 8.30 2.35
N SER A 110 5.58 7.87 1.26
CA SER A 110 4.36 8.52 0.75
C SER A 110 3.19 8.41 1.73
N LEU A 111 3.01 7.25 2.36
CA LEU A 111 1.96 7.02 3.36
C LEU A 111 2.19 7.86 4.63
N SER A 112 3.43 7.95 5.12
CA SER A 112 3.75 8.78 6.30
C SER A 112 3.47 10.27 6.06
N GLY A 113 3.64 10.74 4.83
CA GLY A 113 3.31 12.12 4.41
C GLY A 113 1.87 12.31 3.94
N HIS A 114 1.03 11.27 3.95
CA HIS A 114 -0.33 11.35 3.41
C HIS A 114 -1.25 12.17 4.33
N PRO A 115 -1.92 13.21 3.80
CA PRO A 115 -2.90 13.97 4.57
C PRO A 115 -4.22 13.20 4.67
N GLY A 116 -4.81 13.16 5.87
CA GLY A 116 -6.13 12.56 6.07
C GLY A 116 -6.12 11.04 6.23
N ILE A 117 -7.28 10.43 5.97
CA ILE A 117 -7.53 8.99 6.03
C ILE A 117 -7.38 8.41 4.61
N LEU A 118 -6.80 7.23 4.50
CA LEU A 118 -6.69 6.50 3.25
C LEU A 118 -8.07 6.17 2.69
N LYS A 119 -8.20 6.30 1.38
CA LYS A 119 -9.33 5.71 0.67
C LYS A 119 -9.32 4.20 0.84
N LYS A 120 -10.51 3.58 0.81
CA LYS A 120 -10.68 2.14 1.01
C LYS A 120 -9.75 1.30 0.14
N GLU A 121 -9.66 1.62 -1.15
CA GLU A 121 -8.81 0.89 -2.08
C GLU A 121 -7.31 0.97 -1.74
N ASP A 122 -6.85 2.12 -1.26
CA ASP A 122 -5.45 2.34 -0.89
C ASP A 122 -5.14 1.72 0.47
N PHE A 123 -6.12 1.69 1.38
CA PHE A 123 -6.04 0.97 2.64
C PHE A 123 -5.87 -0.54 2.40
N GLU A 124 -6.76 -1.16 1.62
CA GLU A 124 -6.70 -2.60 1.29
C GLU A 124 -5.36 -2.99 0.66
N ARG A 125 -4.88 -2.20 -0.31
CA ARG A 125 -3.57 -2.42 -0.95
C ARG A 125 -2.41 -2.26 0.02
N THR A 126 -2.50 -1.31 0.95
CA THR A 126 -1.48 -1.11 1.98
C THR A 126 -1.43 -2.29 2.94
N VAL A 127 -2.58 -2.82 3.35
CA VAL A 127 -2.68 -4.04 4.18
C VAL A 127 -2.08 -5.24 3.46
N LEU A 128 -2.41 -5.46 2.19
CA LEU A 128 -1.83 -6.55 1.39
C LEU A 128 -0.31 -6.39 1.21
N THR A 129 0.16 -5.15 1.02
CA THR A 129 1.60 -4.86 0.95
C THR A 129 2.29 -5.16 2.29
N LEU A 130 1.65 -4.83 3.41
CA LEU A 130 2.13 -5.15 4.75
C LEU A 130 2.26 -6.67 4.94
N ALA A 131 1.21 -7.43 4.60
CA ALA A 131 1.20 -8.88 4.68
C ALA A 131 2.30 -9.52 3.81
N TYR A 132 2.46 -9.06 2.57
CA TYR A 132 3.55 -9.49 1.69
C TYR A 132 4.94 -9.19 2.29
N THR A 133 5.11 -7.99 2.83
CA THR A 133 6.38 -7.58 3.46
C THR A 133 6.68 -8.43 4.70
N ALA A 134 5.66 -8.78 5.49
CA ALA A 134 5.80 -9.68 6.62
C ALA A 134 6.24 -11.08 6.19
N TYR A 135 5.61 -11.64 5.15
CA TYR A 135 6.01 -12.90 4.53
C TYR A 135 7.47 -12.88 4.08
N ARG A 136 7.88 -11.85 3.34
CA ARG A 136 9.28 -11.69 2.87
C ARG A 136 10.26 -11.53 4.01
N THR A 137 9.86 -10.85 5.09
CA THR A 137 10.68 -10.72 6.31
C THR A 137 10.90 -12.09 6.96
N ALA A 138 9.84 -12.89 7.08
CA ALA A 138 9.91 -14.23 7.68
C ALA A 138 10.85 -15.18 6.91
N LEU A 139 10.88 -15.07 5.58
CA LEU A 139 11.75 -15.90 4.73
C LEU A 139 13.19 -15.38 4.58
N SER A 140 13.46 -14.14 4.97
CA SER A 140 14.79 -13.54 4.80
C SER A 140 15.73 -13.88 5.94
N GLN A 141 17.03 -13.88 5.66
CA GLN A 141 18.10 -14.15 6.63
C GLN A 141 19.17 -13.05 6.63
N GLY A 142 19.90 -12.93 7.74
CA GLY A 142 20.99 -11.96 7.90
C GLY A 142 20.57 -10.52 7.59
N TYR A 143 21.46 -9.76 6.96
CA TYR A 143 21.24 -8.34 6.63
C TYR A 143 19.96 -8.10 5.81
N GLN A 144 19.59 -9.04 4.94
CA GLN A 144 18.37 -8.92 4.13
C GLN A 144 17.11 -8.92 5.00
N LYS A 145 17.11 -9.70 6.09
CA LYS A 145 16.02 -9.72 7.07
C LYS A 145 15.84 -8.36 7.73
N ASP A 146 16.94 -7.70 8.09
CA ASP A 146 16.89 -6.39 8.74
C ASP A 146 16.28 -5.32 7.82
N ILE A 147 16.64 -5.33 6.53
CA ILE A 147 16.06 -4.38 5.56
C ILE A 147 14.55 -4.62 5.39
N TRP A 148 14.12 -5.88 5.29
CA TRP A 148 12.70 -6.23 5.21
C TRP A 148 11.94 -5.88 6.48
N ALA A 149 12.51 -6.18 7.65
CA ALA A 149 11.92 -5.86 8.96
C ALA A 149 11.75 -4.35 9.14
N GLN A 150 12.74 -3.55 8.76
CA GLN A 150 12.63 -2.10 8.81
C GLN A 150 11.51 -1.58 7.90
N SER A 151 11.39 -2.13 6.69
CA SER A 151 10.32 -1.77 5.75
C SER A 151 8.94 -2.16 6.29
N LEU A 152 8.83 -3.33 6.92
CA LEU A 152 7.61 -3.82 7.58
C LEU A 152 7.17 -2.87 8.71
N ILE A 153 8.11 -2.46 9.58
CA ILE A 153 7.84 -1.54 10.69
C ILE A 153 7.35 -0.19 10.15
N SER A 154 7.99 0.34 9.10
CA SER A 154 7.58 1.62 8.50
C SER A 154 6.16 1.56 7.90
N LEU A 155 5.80 0.47 7.22
CA LEU A 155 4.43 0.26 6.74
C LEU A 155 3.43 0.14 7.88
N PHE A 156 3.75 -0.65 8.92
CA PHE A 156 2.88 -0.83 10.08
C PHE A 156 2.60 0.49 10.79
N GLN A 157 3.63 1.31 10.99
CA GLN A 157 3.49 2.64 11.61
C GLN A 157 2.56 3.54 10.79
N ALA A 158 2.74 3.57 9.47
CA ALA A 158 1.90 4.38 8.59
C ALA A 158 0.43 3.92 8.61
N LEU A 159 0.18 2.61 8.52
CA LEU A 159 -1.16 2.03 8.57
C LEU A 159 -1.82 2.24 9.94
N ARG A 160 -1.07 2.09 11.04
CA ARG A 160 -1.56 2.36 12.39
C ARG A 160 -1.96 3.83 12.54
N HIS A 161 -1.18 4.76 12.00
CA HIS A 161 -1.53 6.19 12.02
C HIS A 161 -2.83 6.47 11.30
N ASP A 162 -3.07 5.82 10.17
CA ASP A 162 -4.34 5.92 9.43
C ASP A 162 -5.53 5.43 10.28
N LEU A 163 -5.42 4.23 10.86
CA LEU A 163 -6.45 3.65 11.75
C LEU A 163 -6.76 4.51 12.98
N MET A 164 -5.74 5.14 13.57
CA MET A 164 -5.93 6.05 14.70
C MET A 164 -6.67 7.32 14.30
N ARG A 165 -6.48 7.83 13.07
CA ARG A 165 -7.20 9.00 12.55
C ARG A 165 -8.66 8.66 12.25
N SER A 166 -8.93 7.51 11.63
CA SER A 166 -10.29 7.07 11.31
C SER A 166 -11.14 6.79 12.55
N SER A 167 -10.51 6.52 13.69
CA SER A 167 -11.19 6.29 14.96
C SER A 167 -11.50 7.58 15.75
N GLN A 168 -11.08 8.77 15.28
CA GLN A 168 -11.35 10.01 16.00
C GLN A 168 -12.79 10.51 15.78
N PRO A 169 -13.52 10.88 16.85
CA PRO A 169 -14.88 11.41 16.72
C PRO A 169 -14.87 12.73 15.95
N GLY A 170 -15.55 12.77 14.80
CA GLY A 170 -15.75 13.98 13.98
C GLY A 170 -15.13 13.94 12.58
N VAL A 171 -14.42 12.87 12.20
CA VAL A 171 -13.97 12.66 10.82
C VAL A 171 -14.94 11.71 10.12
N PRO A 172 -15.68 12.14 9.07
CA PRO A 172 -16.52 11.22 8.31
C PRO A 172 -15.65 10.18 7.57
N PRO A 173 -16.14 8.94 7.43
CA PRO A 173 -15.44 7.87 6.71
C PRO A 173 -15.26 8.15 5.22
#